data_AF-T2J2T1-F1
#
_entry.id   AF-T2J2T1-F1
#
_cell.length_a   1.000
_cell.length_b   1.000
_cell.length_c   1.000
_cell.angle_alpha   90.00
_cell.angle_beta   90.00
_cell.angle_gamma   90.00
#
_symmetry.space_group_name_H-M   'P 1'
#
loop_
_entity.id
_entity.type
_entity.pdbx_description
1 polymer ?
#
loop_
_entity_poly.entity_id
_entity_poly.type
_entity_poly.pdbx_seq_one_letter_code
_entity_poly.pdbx_strand_id
1 'polypeptide(L)'
;MKTILTIILSIIFAVGLHTFVVDSASTLDAENFKNVGYFLPLDNQGWTTYQPSINSRIIYVSSQEGNDKTGQVYSPNSKEIGDNPFLPQEEIKAFQSISAALKEAKDNSPDWILLKRGDVWYENLKELKNGESKNAPSVFSSYGKDMERPLLKTDTREGFQVPSNLKFAVLSGIHFQGINKEQKQSSKDGIKLFNKEGETIESFLIEDCLIEYYKHNLIFINNGSLKHFVVRRNLILDSYTSPKTEERSLSQGLLATGANFLLEENIFDHNGWKIQRQPHNDWVDHRLGQATWLNHNTYFPNPKGVILRKNIFLRSSSMQTKWTAENGPGSAKDVIIDNNFYMDGEIGISMGGNKKGSLRFANIKIINNVMLNIGRSRPTNRNLAWYLDIQDWDGGLVENNLFIHQPKTEVDSTYGISISGSSIGHTRNVTINNNLLYNLHSRLAGIVLSSPGKLENIQIKNNQIQFPKLKTSIINSSANLRNFSFENNTYYSDATPEKWFGLVNDQFDYLQWIKDSARMEWKDIPKKEIDLKTWRKVSRDKTSKQQAVKYPHPNRTIEEYNSNVGGKATYDDFLLNIRKQSKSNWRQEYTADAINDWFRAGFNF
;
A
#
# COMPACT_ATOMS: atom_id res chain seq x y z
N MET A 1 -56.93 -13.46 33.82
CA MET A 1 -56.22 -14.73 33.52
C MET A 1 -55.49 -14.54 32.20
N LYS A 2 -54.16 -14.33 32.27
CA LYS A 2 -53.14 -14.22 31.20
C LYS A 2 -53.29 -13.13 30.11
N THR A 3 -52.25 -12.50 29.59
CA THR A 3 -51.01 -11.94 30.14
C THR A 3 -50.67 -10.74 29.26
N ILE A 4 -50.27 -9.64 29.91
CA ILE A 4 -49.66 -8.43 29.35
C ILE A 4 -48.51 -8.79 28.40
N LEU A 5 -48.61 -8.41 27.12
CA LEU A 5 -47.46 -8.18 26.24
C LEU A 5 -47.86 -7.27 25.08
N THR A 6 -47.89 -5.96 25.36
CA THR A 6 -48.09 -4.90 24.35
C THR A 6 -47.15 -3.75 24.70
N ILE A 7 -45.85 -3.95 24.51
CA ILE A 7 -44.85 -2.89 24.62
C ILE A 7 -43.74 -3.15 23.57
N ILE A 8 -43.57 -2.17 22.69
CA ILE A 8 -42.43 -1.93 21.77
C ILE A 8 -42.38 -2.82 20.51
N LEU A 9 -43.11 -2.37 19.47
CA LEU A 9 -42.88 -2.73 18.07
C LEU A 9 -42.23 -1.53 17.35
N SER A 10 -41.02 -1.17 17.75
CA SER A 10 -40.12 -0.20 17.12
C SER A 10 -38.76 -0.34 17.79
N ILE A 11 -37.68 -0.51 17.04
CA ILE A 11 -36.29 -0.72 17.52
C ILE A 11 -35.95 -2.19 17.85
N ILE A 12 -35.88 -3.07 16.85
CA ILE A 12 -34.83 -4.12 16.73
C ILE A 12 -34.64 -4.39 15.22
N PHE A 13 -33.98 -3.46 14.52
CA PHE A 13 -33.41 -3.67 13.18
C PHE A 13 -32.07 -2.94 13.09
N ALA A 14 -31.25 -3.13 14.12
CA ALA A 14 -29.86 -2.76 14.26
C ALA A 14 -29.39 -3.56 15.48
N VAL A 15 -28.13 -4.00 15.50
CA VAL A 15 -27.57 -4.98 16.46
C VAL A 15 -27.88 -6.43 16.08
N GLY A 16 -27.02 -6.97 15.20
CA GLY A 16 -27.08 -8.37 14.78
C GLY A 16 -26.15 -8.75 13.63
N LEU A 17 -25.31 -7.84 13.14
CA LEU A 17 -24.31 -8.11 12.09
C LEU A 17 -22.94 -7.58 12.50
N HIS A 18 -22.43 -8.01 13.66
CA HIS A 18 -21.08 -7.68 14.14
C HIS A 18 -20.41 -8.91 14.79
N THR A 19 -20.47 -10.07 14.13
CA THR A 19 -19.58 -11.21 14.40
C THR A 19 -19.66 -12.22 13.26
N PHE A 20 -19.24 -11.81 12.07
CA PHE A 20 -18.66 -12.70 11.06
C PHE A 20 -17.60 -11.91 10.30
N VAL A 21 -16.66 -11.31 11.06
CA VAL A 21 -15.30 -11.21 10.53
C VAL A 21 -14.83 -12.65 10.54
N VAL A 22 -14.84 -13.28 9.37
CA VAL A 22 -14.08 -14.51 9.17
C VAL A 22 -12.67 -14.16 9.62
N ASP A 23 -12.24 -14.83 10.68
CA ASP A 23 -10.95 -14.69 11.29
C ASP A 23 -9.88 -15.01 10.24
N SER A 24 -9.46 -13.99 9.47
CA SER A 24 -8.32 -14.11 8.56
C SER A 24 -7.02 -14.34 9.35
N ALA A 25 -7.08 -14.25 10.68
CA ALA A 25 -6.05 -14.67 11.62
C ALA A 25 -5.92 -16.19 11.76
N SER A 26 -6.79 -17.03 11.18
CA SER A 26 -6.69 -18.49 11.26
C SER A 26 -5.49 -19.11 10.51
N THR A 27 -4.48 -18.30 10.17
CA THR A 27 -3.20 -18.70 9.55
C THR A 27 -2.07 -17.69 9.84
N LEU A 28 -2.10 -16.96 10.96
CA LEU A 28 -0.91 -16.24 11.48
C LEU A 28 0.14 -17.22 12.05
N ASP A 29 0.07 -18.50 11.73
CA ASP A 29 0.95 -19.55 12.23
C ASP A 29 2.34 -19.56 11.57
N ALA A 30 2.57 -18.74 10.54
CA ALA A 30 3.88 -18.62 9.92
C ALA A 30 4.87 -17.90 10.86
N GLU A 31 6.05 -18.49 11.07
CA GLU A 31 7.07 -17.99 12.00
C GLU A 31 7.43 -16.51 11.77
N ASN A 32 7.43 -16.05 10.52
CA ASN A 32 7.79 -14.68 10.17
C ASN A 32 6.77 -13.65 10.67
N PHE A 33 5.50 -14.02 10.94
CA PHE A 33 4.49 -13.11 11.49
C PHE A 33 4.59 -12.94 13.00
N LYS A 34 5.29 -13.80 13.73
CA LYS A 34 5.48 -13.67 15.20
C LYS A 34 6.13 -12.34 15.60
N ASN A 35 6.87 -11.74 14.67
CA ASN A 35 7.57 -10.48 14.83
C ASN A 35 6.84 -9.28 14.19
N VAL A 36 5.61 -9.47 13.70
CA VAL A 36 4.85 -8.45 12.99
C VAL A 36 3.57 -8.13 13.76
N GLY A 37 3.54 -6.96 14.38
CA GLY A 37 2.39 -6.52 15.14
C GLY A 37 2.72 -5.33 16.03
N TYR A 38 1.70 -4.80 16.69
CA TYR A 38 1.86 -3.73 17.66
C TYR A 38 2.63 -4.21 18.89
N PHE A 39 3.42 -3.32 19.47
CA PHE A 39 4.05 -3.52 20.78
C PHE A 39 3.53 -2.54 21.84
N LEU A 40 2.74 -1.54 21.43
CA LEU A 40 2.07 -0.56 22.28
C LEU A 40 0.54 -0.65 22.11
N PRO A 41 -0.24 -0.30 23.15
CA PRO A 41 -1.69 -0.31 23.09
C PRO A 41 -2.24 0.82 22.19
N LEU A 42 -3.45 0.62 21.67
CA LEU A 42 -4.20 1.63 20.91
C LEU A 42 -5.37 2.16 21.74
N ASP A 43 -5.73 3.44 21.55
CA ASP A 43 -6.98 4.00 22.08
C ASP A 43 -8.21 3.56 21.27
N ASN A 44 -9.39 4.02 21.66
CA ASN A 44 -10.65 3.71 20.98
C ASN A 44 -10.79 4.37 19.60
N GLN A 45 -9.94 5.34 19.25
CA GLN A 45 -9.82 5.88 17.89
C GLN A 45 -8.70 5.17 17.09
N GLY A 46 -8.05 4.17 17.70
CA GLY A 46 -6.98 3.38 17.11
C GLY A 46 -5.62 4.09 17.05
N TRP A 47 -5.39 5.21 17.75
CA TRP A 47 -4.06 5.81 17.83
C TRP A 47 -3.22 5.13 18.92
N THR A 48 -1.91 5.07 18.73
CA THR A 48 -1.03 4.49 19.75
C THR A 48 -1.06 5.34 21.02
N THR A 49 -1.17 4.67 22.16
CA THR A 49 -1.10 5.27 23.49
C THR A 49 0.18 4.86 24.20
N TYR A 50 0.82 5.86 24.80
CA TYR A 50 2.02 5.70 25.62
C TYR A 50 2.02 6.85 26.64
N GLN A 51 2.55 6.56 27.83
CA GLN A 51 2.63 7.50 28.94
C GLN A 51 4.08 7.56 29.43
N PRO A 52 4.56 8.72 29.92
CA PRO A 52 5.89 8.77 30.50
C PRO A 52 5.97 7.83 31.70
N SER A 53 7.09 7.14 31.83
CA SER A 53 7.42 6.45 33.08
C SER A 53 7.79 7.47 34.14
N ILE A 54 7.74 7.11 35.43
CA ILE A 54 8.14 8.02 36.52
C ILE A 54 9.57 8.56 36.38
N ASN A 55 10.44 7.79 35.72
CA ASN A 55 11.84 8.13 35.44
C ASN A 55 12.06 8.76 34.07
N SER A 56 10.99 8.97 33.28
CA SER A 56 11.10 9.67 31.99
C SER A 56 11.60 11.09 32.20
N ARG A 57 12.31 11.61 31.20
CA ARG A 57 12.64 13.03 31.14
C ARG A 57 11.97 13.64 29.93
N ILE A 58 11.26 14.74 30.14
CA ILE A 58 10.53 15.43 29.09
C ILE A 58 11.34 16.65 28.66
N ILE A 59 11.68 16.70 27.37
CA ILE A 59 12.56 17.68 26.77
C ILE A 59 11.78 18.37 25.65
N TYR A 60 11.45 19.64 25.84
CA TYR A 60 10.71 20.41 24.86
C TYR A 60 11.64 21.18 23.93
N VAL A 61 11.23 21.32 22.67
CA VAL A 61 11.98 22.04 21.63
C VAL A 61 11.07 23.01 20.91
N SER A 62 11.50 24.27 20.76
CA SER A 62 10.83 25.28 19.93
C SER A 62 11.88 26.10 19.20
N SER A 63 11.83 26.16 17.87
CA SER A 63 12.80 26.94 17.10
C SER A 63 12.59 28.45 17.26
N GLN A 64 11.37 28.87 17.60
CA GLN A 64 10.99 30.26 17.76
C GLN A 64 11.15 30.78 19.19
N GLU A 65 10.76 29.98 20.18
CA GLU A 65 10.71 30.39 21.59
C GLU A 65 11.81 29.76 22.47
N GLY A 66 12.46 28.71 21.97
CA GLY A 66 13.48 27.99 22.72
C GLY A 66 14.83 28.72 22.81
N ASN A 67 15.65 28.29 23.77
CA ASN A 67 17.01 28.79 23.96
C ASN A 67 17.94 27.67 24.45
N ASP A 68 18.94 27.31 23.66
CA ASP A 68 19.86 26.19 23.95
C ASP A 68 20.71 26.38 25.22
N LYS A 69 20.85 27.61 25.73
CA LYS A 69 21.60 27.89 26.97
C LYS A 69 20.75 27.77 28.23
N THR A 70 19.44 27.95 28.11
CA THR A 70 18.51 28.01 29.25
C THR A 70 17.40 26.98 29.19
N GLY A 71 17.36 26.16 28.14
CA GLY A 71 16.44 25.04 28.00
C GLY A 71 16.55 24.09 29.19
N GLN A 72 15.41 23.52 29.59
CA GLN A 72 15.30 22.68 30.77
C GLN A 72 14.77 21.30 30.43
N VAL A 73 15.16 20.34 31.28
CA VAL A 73 14.69 18.97 31.26
C VAL A 73 13.73 18.79 32.42
N TYR A 74 12.55 18.27 32.15
CA TYR A 74 11.46 18.19 33.11
C TYR A 74 11.17 16.77 33.56
N SER A 75 10.73 16.62 34.80
CA SER A 75 10.05 15.42 35.28
C SER A 75 8.61 15.39 34.72
N PRO A 76 8.03 14.21 34.43
CA PRO A 76 6.66 14.09 33.92
C PRO A 76 5.62 14.69 34.86
N ASN A 77 5.90 14.71 36.17
CA ASN A 77 4.99 15.23 37.20
C ASN A 77 5.32 16.68 37.59
N SER A 78 6.15 17.37 36.81
CA SER A 78 6.44 18.80 37.04
C SER A 78 5.18 19.65 36.86
N LYS A 79 5.07 20.71 37.66
CA LYS A 79 3.91 21.62 37.67
C LYS A 79 3.68 22.25 36.30
N GLU A 80 4.77 22.52 35.58
CA GLU A 80 4.75 23.12 34.26
C GLU A 80 4.10 22.22 33.19
N ILE A 81 4.26 20.89 33.35
CA ILE A 81 3.68 19.90 32.43
C ILE A 81 2.22 19.60 32.79
N GLY A 82 1.91 19.40 34.07
CA GLY A 82 0.62 18.87 34.50
C GLY A 82 0.41 17.42 34.03
N ASP A 83 -0.83 17.06 33.70
CA ASP A 83 -1.19 15.66 33.41
C ASP A 83 -0.88 15.19 31.97
N ASN A 84 -0.53 16.11 31.06
CA ASN A 84 -0.36 15.79 29.65
C ASN A 84 0.91 16.45 29.07
N PRO A 85 2.00 15.68 28.84
CA PRO A 85 3.23 16.17 28.22
C PRO A 85 3.04 16.78 26.83
N PHE A 86 1.98 16.42 26.10
CA PHE A 86 1.72 17.01 24.78
C PHE A 86 1.03 18.38 24.86
N LEU A 87 0.51 18.76 26.03
CA LEU A 87 -0.22 20.01 26.29
C LEU A 87 0.19 20.58 27.67
N PRO A 88 1.41 21.13 27.81
CA PRO A 88 1.89 21.69 29.07
C PRO A 88 0.97 22.81 29.58
N GLN A 89 0.87 22.93 30.91
CA GLN A 89 -0.05 23.86 31.58
C GLN A 89 0.57 25.23 31.87
N GLU A 90 1.89 25.32 32.03
CA GLU A 90 2.60 26.58 32.27
C GLU A 90 3.67 26.83 31.20
N GLU A 91 4.43 27.91 31.37
CA GLU A 91 5.51 28.26 30.47
C GLU A 91 6.65 27.22 30.51
N ILE A 92 7.07 26.76 29.34
CA ILE A 92 8.13 25.76 29.18
C ILE A 92 9.40 26.44 28.66
N LYS A 93 10.52 26.18 29.34
CA LYS A 93 11.84 26.58 28.86
C LYS A 93 12.36 25.54 27.88
N ALA A 94 11.92 25.65 26.63
CA ALA A 94 12.32 24.75 25.56
C ALA A 94 13.77 24.99 25.11
N PHE A 95 14.41 23.94 24.59
CA PHE A 95 15.61 24.07 23.77
C PHE A 95 15.25 24.67 22.41
N GLN A 96 16.18 25.39 21.78
CA GLN A 96 15.95 25.96 20.45
C GLN A 96 16.18 24.92 19.35
N SER A 97 17.29 24.18 19.46
CA SER A 97 17.67 23.17 18.49
C SER A 97 17.35 21.75 18.96
N ILE A 98 16.93 20.91 18.02
CA ILE A 98 16.82 19.47 18.19
C ILE A 98 18.18 18.89 18.58
N SER A 99 19.26 19.42 18.00
CA SER A 99 20.63 19.00 18.32
C SER A 99 21.00 19.24 19.79
N ALA A 100 20.52 20.30 20.44
CA ALA A 100 20.75 20.53 21.87
C ALA A 100 19.89 19.58 22.73
N ALA A 101 18.61 19.43 22.40
CA ALA A 101 17.72 18.50 23.09
C ALA A 101 18.20 17.03 23.05
N LEU A 102 18.76 16.59 21.91
CA LEU A 102 19.31 15.24 21.77
C LEU A 102 20.53 14.97 22.67
N LYS A 103 21.32 16.00 23.00
CA LYS A 103 22.44 15.86 23.94
C LYS A 103 21.98 15.66 25.38
N GLU A 104 20.81 16.21 25.70
CA GLU A 104 20.21 16.00 27.01
C GLU A 104 19.63 14.60 27.16
N ALA A 105 19.06 14.03 26.09
CA ALA A 105 18.50 12.68 26.08
C ALA A 105 19.55 11.58 26.31
N LYS A 106 19.17 10.54 27.07
CA LYS A 106 20.02 9.42 27.48
C LYS A 106 19.63 8.19 26.69
N ASP A 107 20.63 7.39 26.34
CA ASP A 107 20.39 6.10 25.72
C ASP A 107 19.90 5.06 26.74
N ASN A 108 19.04 4.13 26.29
CA ASN A 108 18.37 3.13 27.13
C ASN A 108 17.53 3.75 28.26
N SER A 109 16.87 4.88 27.97
CA SER A 109 16.07 5.64 28.92
C SER A 109 14.75 6.06 28.28
N PRO A 110 13.63 6.13 29.02
CA PRO A 110 12.32 6.48 28.46
C PRO A 110 12.17 7.99 28.28
N ASP A 111 13.16 8.63 27.65
CA ASP A 111 13.20 10.08 27.45
C ASP A 111 12.35 10.51 26.26
N TRP A 112 11.69 11.66 26.42
CA TRP A 112 10.76 12.21 25.45
C TRP A 112 11.28 13.54 24.94
N ILE A 113 11.46 13.66 23.63
CA ILE A 113 11.77 14.92 22.94
C ILE A 113 10.52 15.35 22.18
N LEU A 114 9.98 16.51 22.52
CA LEU A 114 8.72 17.01 21.99
C LEU A 114 8.94 18.35 21.27
N LEU A 115 8.67 18.39 19.97
CA LEU A 115 8.81 19.58 19.13
C LEU A 115 7.50 20.36 19.09
N LYS A 116 7.60 21.69 19.21
CA LYS A 116 6.41 22.55 19.20
C LYS A 116 5.74 22.49 17.83
N ARG A 117 4.44 22.19 17.82
CA ARG A 117 3.61 22.24 16.61
C ARG A 117 3.61 23.65 16.01
N GLY A 118 3.58 23.75 14.69
CA GLY A 118 3.73 25.01 13.94
C GLY A 118 5.17 25.50 13.72
N ASP A 119 6.14 25.03 14.51
CA ASP A 119 7.53 25.46 14.36
C ASP A 119 8.24 24.79 13.17
N VAL A 120 9.28 25.47 12.66
CA VAL A 120 10.08 25.04 11.52
C VAL A 120 11.55 24.96 11.90
N TRP A 121 12.21 23.88 11.49
CA TRP A 121 13.64 23.64 11.65
C TRP A 121 14.31 23.42 10.28
N TYR A 122 15.56 23.87 10.16
CA TYR A 122 16.44 23.61 9.01
C TYR A 122 17.57 22.63 9.38
N GLU A 123 17.23 21.65 10.21
CA GLU A 123 18.09 20.55 10.64
C GLU A 123 17.39 19.21 10.45
N ASN A 124 18.18 18.13 10.38
CA ASN A 124 17.69 16.77 10.29
C ASN A 124 17.67 16.10 11.66
N LEU A 125 16.86 15.05 11.82
CA LEU A 125 16.95 14.17 12.98
C LEU A 125 18.18 13.27 12.80
N LYS A 126 19.23 13.52 13.60
CA LYS A 126 20.51 12.82 13.46
C LYS A 126 20.54 11.47 14.18
N GLU A 127 19.76 11.33 15.23
CA GLU A 127 19.69 10.14 16.04
C GLU A 127 18.37 10.10 16.82
N LEU A 128 18.00 8.90 17.25
CA LEU A 128 16.94 8.63 18.22
C LEU A 128 17.53 7.68 19.27
N LYS A 129 17.34 7.96 20.55
CA LYS A 129 17.89 7.14 21.64
C LYS A 129 17.08 5.87 21.82
N ASN A 130 17.68 4.81 22.35
CA ASN A 130 16.96 3.61 22.75
C ASN A 130 16.09 3.89 23.97
N GLY A 131 14.88 3.36 23.98
CA GLY A 131 14.05 3.31 25.20
C GLY A 131 14.57 2.28 26.20
N GLU A 132 14.03 2.31 27.41
CA GLU A 132 14.38 1.34 28.46
C GLU A 132 13.72 -0.02 28.18
N SER A 133 12.47 -0.02 27.73
CA SER A 133 11.72 -1.23 27.39
C SER A 133 10.53 -0.93 26.48
N LYS A 134 9.86 -1.96 25.95
CA LYS A 134 8.63 -1.78 25.15
C LYS A 134 7.51 -0.99 25.87
N ASN A 135 7.48 -1.02 27.20
CA ASN A 135 6.50 -0.30 28.03
C ASN A 135 6.99 1.08 28.47
N ALA A 136 8.27 1.37 28.23
CA ALA A 136 8.94 2.63 28.57
C ALA A 136 9.82 3.05 27.38
N PRO A 137 9.19 3.37 26.23
CA PRO A 137 9.94 3.72 25.03
C PRO A 137 10.55 5.11 25.14
N SER A 138 11.61 5.35 24.36
CA SER A 138 11.99 6.71 24.00
C SER A 138 10.98 7.26 23.00
N VAL A 139 10.68 8.56 23.10
CA VAL A 139 9.64 9.19 22.26
C VAL A 139 10.22 10.44 21.62
N PHE A 140 10.12 10.53 20.30
CA PHE A 140 10.33 11.75 19.55
C PHE A 140 9.01 12.14 18.89
N SER A 141 8.38 13.20 19.41
CA SER A 141 7.03 13.57 19.02
C SER A 141 6.82 15.09 18.99
N SER A 142 5.56 15.53 18.96
CA SER A 142 5.18 16.93 18.91
C SER A 142 4.26 17.33 20.07
N TYR A 143 4.32 18.59 20.51
CA TYR A 143 3.46 19.15 21.56
C TYR A 143 2.85 20.49 21.13
N GLY A 144 1.81 20.93 21.83
CA GLY A 144 1.13 22.19 21.58
C GLY A 144 -0.20 22.01 20.84
N LYS A 145 -0.92 23.13 20.70
CA LYS A 145 -2.32 23.15 20.22
C LYS A 145 -2.46 23.38 18.71
N ASP A 146 -1.40 23.78 18.03
CA ASP A 146 -1.44 24.02 16.59
C ASP A 146 -1.78 22.76 15.82
N MET A 147 -2.49 22.91 14.71
CA MET A 147 -2.89 21.78 13.85
C MET A 147 -1.73 21.29 12.99
N GLU A 148 -0.77 22.17 12.67
CA GLU A 148 0.38 21.84 11.83
C GLU A 148 1.46 21.09 12.61
N ARG A 149 1.95 19.99 12.03
CA ARG A 149 3.09 19.25 12.59
C ARG A 149 4.34 20.14 12.60
N PRO A 150 5.27 19.98 13.57
CA PRO A 150 6.59 20.57 13.46
C PRO A 150 7.26 20.13 12.15
N LEU A 151 7.84 21.08 11.43
CA LEU A 151 8.39 20.89 10.09
C LEU A 151 9.92 20.90 10.11
N LEU A 152 10.53 19.78 9.74
CA LEU A 152 11.96 19.64 9.48
C LEU A 152 12.21 19.74 7.98
N LYS A 153 12.83 20.83 7.54
CA LYS A 153 13.26 21.02 6.15
C LYS A 153 14.71 20.59 5.99
N THR A 154 14.95 19.59 5.14
CA THR A 154 16.30 19.08 4.90
C THR A 154 16.67 19.11 3.41
N ASP A 155 17.86 19.62 3.10
CA ASP A 155 18.34 19.75 1.72
C ASP A 155 19.32 18.65 1.35
N THR A 156 20.59 18.83 1.69
CA THR A 156 21.69 17.91 1.36
C THR A 156 21.83 16.75 2.32
N ARG A 157 20.85 16.56 3.21
CA ARG A 157 20.81 15.52 4.24
C ARG A 157 19.45 14.84 4.26
N GLU A 158 19.51 13.59 4.67
CA GLU A 158 18.37 12.75 4.97
C GLU A 158 17.51 13.40 6.05
N GLY A 159 16.20 13.23 5.99
CA GLY A 159 15.28 13.74 7.02
C GLY A 159 15.57 13.12 8.39
N PHE A 160 15.71 11.80 8.40
CA PHE A 160 16.11 10.99 9.55
C PHE A 160 16.92 9.77 9.11
N GLN A 161 18.11 9.60 9.69
CA GLN A 161 18.88 8.37 9.60
C GLN A 161 18.63 7.54 10.86
N VAL A 162 17.92 6.42 10.72
CA VAL A 162 17.65 5.50 11.84
C VAL A 162 18.99 4.96 12.37
N PRO A 163 19.27 5.06 13.68
CA PRO A 163 20.47 4.50 14.28
C PRO A 163 20.53 2.98 14.18
N SER A 164 21.74 2.43 14.10
CA SER A 164 21.98 1.00 14.27
C SER A 164 21.47 0.54 15.63
N ASN A 165 20.92 -0.67 15.69
CA ASN A 165 20.45 -1.30 16.92
C ASN A 165 19.38 -0.50 17.68
N LEU A 166 18.53 0.26 16.99
CA LEU A 166 17.45 1.02 17.62
C LEU A 166 16.40 0.09 18.26
N LYS A 167 16.10 0.32 19.53
CA LYS A 167 15.13 -0.45 20.32
C LYS A 167 14.18 0.45 21.10
N PHE A 168 12.92 0.01 21.20
CA PHE A 168 11.89 0.58 22.06
C PHE A 168 11.73 2.08 21.84
N ALA A 169 11.40 2.47 20.61
CA ALA A 169 11.41 3.86 20.19
C ALA A 169 10.13 4.24 19.43
N VAL A 170 9.71 5.49 19.58
CA VAL A 170 8.57 6.07 18.86
C VAL A 170 9.01 7.33 18.15
N LEU A 171 8.74 7.42 16.84
CA LEU A 171 8.79 8.64 16.06
C LEU A 171 7.37 8.98 15.62
N SER A 172 6.84 10.12 16.07
CA SER A 172 5.46 10.48 15.74
C SER A 172 5.20 11.95 15.51
N GLY A 173 4.23 12.27 14.65
CA GLY A 173 3.70 13.63 14.54
C GLY A 173 4.67 14.64 13.93
N ILE A 174 5.65 14.21 13.14
CA ILE A 174 6.67 15.08 12.52
C ILE A 174 6.43 15.21 11.01
N HIS A 175 6.61 16.41 10.48
CA HIS A 175 6.65 16.64 9.03
C HIS A 175 8.11 16.75 8.57
N PHE A 176 8.56 15.79 7.75
CA PHE A 176 9.83 15.83 7.04
C PHE A 176 9.60 16.29 5.60
N GLN A 177 10.27 17.38 5.21
CA GLN A 177 10.19 17.93 3.85
C GLN A 177 11.58 18.01 3.22
N GLY A 178 11.76 17.31 2.12
CA GLY A 178 12.93 17.45 1.27
C GLY A 178 12.88 18.78 0.51
N ILE A 179 13.91 19.62 0.68
CA ILE A 179 14.01 20.89 -0.04
C ILE A 179 15.27 20.90 -0.92
N ASN A 180 15.21 21.63 -2.03
CA ASN A 180 16.41 22.07 -2.74
C ASN A 180 16.08 23.43 -3.35
N LYS A 181 16.95 24.43 -3.17
CA LYS A 181 16.72 25.81 -3.63
C LYS A 181 16.42 25.92 -5.14
N GLU A 182 16.94 24.99 -5.96
CA GLU A 182 16.72 24.96 -7.41
C GLU A 182 15.54 24.06 -7.83
N GLN A 183 15.36 22.91 -7.17
CA GLN A 183 14.47 21.83 -7.66
C GLN A 183 13.24 21.55 -6.80
N LYS A 184 13.08 22.24 -5.66
CA LYS A 184 12.00 22.04 -4.67
C LYS A 184 11.86 20.56 -4.21
N GLN A 185 12.97 19.80 -4.20
CA GLN A 185 13.02 18.38 -3.79
C GLN A 185 14.45 18.01 -3.38
N SER A 186 14.60 17.18 -2.34
CA SER A 186 15.90 16.68 -1.89
C SER A 186 16.36 15.46 -2.69
N SER A 187 17.64 15.41 -3.06
CA SER A 187 18.28 14.21 -3.63
C SER A 187 18.58 13.13 -2.58
N LYS A 188 18.32 13.42 -1.30
CA LYS A 188 18.44 12.50 -0.18
C LYS A 188 17.12 11.83 0.14
N ASP A 189 17.17 10.88 1.05
CA ASP A 189 16.03 10.09 1.49
C ASP A 189 15.35 10.72 2.72
N GLY A 190 14.04 10.54 2.88
CA GLY A 190 13.29 11.08 4.01
C GLY A 190 13.67 10.35 5.30
N ILE A 191 13.17 9.13 5.47
CA ILE A 191 13.58 8.25 6.57
C ILE A 191 14.38 7.07 6.02
N LYS A 192 15.61 6.93 6.48
CA LYS A 192 16.55 5.92 6.03
C LYS A 192 16.93 4.97 7.15
N LEU A 193 16.65 3.69 6.95
CA LEU A 193 17.04 2.59 7.82
C LEU A 193 17.98 1.67 7.04
N PHE A 194 19.19 1.49 7.56
CA PHE A 194 20.16 0.53 7.03
C PHE A 194 20.57 -0.41 8.17
N ASN A 195 19.94 -1.58 8.23
CA ASN A 195 20.16 -2.57 9.29
C ASN A 195 21.04 -3.69 8.75
N LYS A 196 22.29 -3.74 9.21
CA LYS A 196 23.31 -4.68 8.74
C LYS A 196 23.11 -6.06 9.37
N GLU A 197 23.78 -7.06 8.79
CA GLU A 197 23.89 -8.38 9.40
C GLU A 197 24.46 -8.24 10.83
N GLY A 198 23.84 -8.93 11.80
CA GLY A 198 24.16 -8.83 13.22
C GLY A 198 23.49 -7.67 13.99
N GLU A 199 22.91 -6.68 13.30
CA GLU A 199 22.16 -5.59 13.92
C GLU A 199 20.68 -5.95 14.13
N THR A 200 20.02 -5.33 15.12
CA THR A 200 18.61 -5.57 15.44
C THR A 200 17.84 -4.26 15.62
N ILE A 201 16.78 -4.06 14.84
CA ILE A 201 15.75 -3.04 15.11
C ILE A 201 14.57 -3.73 15.80
N GLU A 202 14.17 -3.22 16.96
CA GLU A 202 13.16 -3.87 17.80
C GLU A 202 12.16 -2.86 18.39
N SER A 203 10.86 -3.13 18.25
CA SER A 203 9.80 -2.29 18.84
C SER A 203 9.96 -0.80 18.46
N PHE A 204 9.96 -0.54 17.15
CA PHE A 204 10.08 0.80 16.61
C PHE A 204 8.76 1.19 15.92
N LEU A 205 8.23 2.37 16.26
CA LEU A 205 6.98 2.91 15.69
C LEU A 205 7.26 4.19 14.91
N ILE A 206 6.72 4.27 13.69
CA ILE A 206 6.60 5.51 12.90
C ILE A 206 5.11 5.79 12.68
N GLU A 207 4.58 6.86 13.27
CA GLU A 207 3.14 7.17 13.25
C GLU A 207 2.82 8.66 13.10
N ASP A 208 1.75 9.01 12.37
CA ASP A 208 1.33 10.42 12.18
C ASP A 208 2.42 11.32 11.58
N CYS A 209 3.36 10.76 10.82
CA CYS A 209 4.36 11.54 10.12
C CYS A 209 3.88 11.93 8.72
N LEU A 210 4.32 13.09 8.24
CA LEU A 210 4.25 13.47 6.82
C LEU A 210 5.68 13.46 6.26
N ILE A 211 5.92 12.70 5.20
CA ILE A 211 7.21 12.60 4.54
C ILE A 211 7.02 12.90 3.06
N GLU A 212 7.61 14.00 2.59
CA GLU A 212 7.43 14.47 1.21
C GLU A 212 8.66 15.08 0.55
N TYR A 213 8.67 15.07 -0.79
CA TYR A 213 9.69 15.70 -1.64
C TYR A 213 11.13 15.19 -1.47
N TYR A 214 11.30 13.94 -1.04
CA TYR A 214 12.59 13.23 -1.03
C TYR A 214 12.78 12.35 -2.26
N LYS A 215 14.02 11.90 -2.50
CA LYS A 215 14.35 10.88 -3.52
C LYS A 215 13.55 9.61 -3.24
N HIS A 216 13.77 9.01 -2.08
CA HIS A 216 12.87 8.04 -1.47
C HIS A 216 12.29 8.69 -0.23
N ASN A 217 10.97 8.67 -0.06
CA ASN A 217 10.40 9.14 1.20
C ASN A 217 10.81 8.19 2.34
N LEU A 218 10.69 6.89 2.11
CA LEU A 218 11.15 5.86 3.04
C LEU A 218 12.08 4.87 2.32
N ILE A 219 13.22 4.55 2.93
CA ILE A 219 14.13 3.50 2.46
C ILE A 219 14.61 2.64 3.62
N PHE A 220 14.22 1.37 3.61
CA PHE A 220 14.55 0.38 4.63
C PHE A 220 15.33 -0.76 3.99
N ILE A 221 16.64 -0.78 4.19
CA ILE A 221 17.51 -1.84 3.72
C ILE A 221 17.87 -2.72 4.90
N ASN A 222 17.25 -3.90 4.97
CA ASN A 222 17.45 -4.82 6.08
C ASN A 222 18.18 -6.11 5.66
N ASN A 223 19.34 -6.33 6.28
CA ASN A 223 20.11 -7.57 6.29
C ASN A 223 20.25 -8.15 7.70
N GLY A 224 19.74 -7.45 8.73
CA GLY A 224 19.73 -7.87 10.13
C GLY A 224 18.36 -8.37 10.59
N SER A 225 18.09 -8.23 11.89
CA SER A 225 16.80 -8.58 12.48
C SER A 225 15.87 -7.37 12.58
N LEU A 226 14.63 -7.51 12.14
CA LEU A 226 13.53 -6.58 12.42
C LEU A 226 12.50 -7.31 13.29
N LYS A 227 12.11 -6.69 14.40
CA LYS A 227 11.09 -7.22 15.31
C LYS A 227 10.14 -6.11 15.72
N HIS A 228 8.84 -6.31 15.51
CA HIS A 228 7.80 -5.39 15.97
C HIS A 228 8.02 -3.97 15.43
N PHE A 229 8.46 -3.87 14.18
CA PHE A 229 8.57 -2.61 13.46
C PHE A 229 7.21 -2.26 12.86
N VAL A 230 6.71 -1.07 13.14
CA VAL A 230 5.37 -0.63 12.76
C VAL A 230 5.44 0.73 12.09
N VAL A 231 4.87 0.83 10.89
CA VAL A 231 4.74 2.08 10.14
C VAL A 231 3.26 2.28 9.87
N ARG A 232 2.63 3.26 10.54
CA ARG A 232 1.18 3.42 10.46
C ARG A 232 0.66 4.85 10.46
N ARG A 233 -0.47 5.08 9.78
CA ARG A 233 -1.15 6.39 9.74
C ARG A 233 -0.23 7.55 9.33
N ASN A 234 0.68 7.30 8.39
CA ASN A 234 1.56 8.32 7.84
C ASN A 234 1.08 8.78 6.45
N LEU A 235 1.48 9.98 6.07
CA LEU A 235 1.39 10.49 4.70
C LEU A 235 2.75 10.37 4.02
N ILE A 236 2.82 9.65 2.90
CA ILE A 236 4.02 9.44 2.09
C ILE A 236 3.75 9.99 0.69
N LEU A 237 4.23 11.21 0.42
CA LEU A 237 3.77 12.01 -0.71
C LEU A 237 4.91 12.49 -1.61
N ASP A 238 4.64 12.62 -2.91
CA ASP A 238 5.45 13.43 -3.83
C ASP A 238 6.95 13.06 -3.89
N SER A 239 7.30 11.77 -3.71
CA SER A 239 8.68 11.35 -3.93
C SER A 239 9.05 11.47 -5.41
N TYR A 240 10.19 12.06 -5.73
CA TYR A 240 10.76 12.00 -7.08
C TYR A 240 12.24 12.28 -7.03
N THR A 241 12.94 12.06 -8.14
CA THR A 241 14.32 12.51 -8.30
C THR A 241 14.56 13.02 -9.72
N SER A 242 15.33 14.11 -9.82
CA SER A 242 15.71 14.77 -11.07
C SER A 242 17.24 14.83 -11.21
N PRO A 243 17.92 13.68 -11.41
CA PRO A 243 19.37 13.63 -11.42
C PRO A 243 19.94 14.42 -12.60
N LYS A 244 21.03 15.16 -12.36
CA LYS A 244 21.78 15.87 -13.41
C LYS A 244 22.70 14.92 -14.21
N THR A 245 23.08 13.77 -13.63
CA THR A 245 24.12 12.87 -14.19
C THR A 245 23.83 11.38 -14.07
N GLU A 246 22.75 10.93 -13.40
CA GLU A 246 22.47 9.49 -13.23
C GLU A 246 21.78 8.91 -14.47
N GLU A 247 22.29 7.79 -14.98
CA GLU A 247 21.69 7.03 -16.09
C GLU A 247 20.35 6.36 -15.72
N ARG A 248 20.08 6.17 -14.42
CA ARG A 248 18.83 5.60 -13.89
C ARG A 248 18.37 6.34 -12.64
N SER A 249 17.23 7.02 -12.70
CA SER A 249 16.62 7.71 -11.54
C SER A 249 15.60 6.81 -10.87
N LEU A 250 15.99 6.27 -9.72
CA LEU A 250 15.11 5.47 -8.84
C LEU A 250 14.53 6.35 -7.75
N SER A 251 13.20 6.37 -7.65
CA SER A 251 12.42 7.03 -6.60
C SER A 251 11.26 6.14 -6.21
N GLN A 252 11.02 6.02 -4.91
CA GLN A 252 9.94 5.20 -4.36
C GLN A 252 9.31 5.97 -3.19
N GLY A 253 8.01 5.82 -2.98
CA GLY A 253 7.41 6.22 -1.71
C GLY A 253 8.04 5.42 -0.56
N LEU A 254 8.12 4.10 -0.75
CA LEU A 254 8.83 3.18 0.14
C LEU A 254 9.65 2.15 -0.65
N LEU A 255 10.95 2.04 -0.37
CA LEU A 255 11.77 0.89 -0.74
C LEU A 255 12.08 0.07 0.52
N ALA A 256 11.73 -1.21 0.54
CA ALA A 256 11.98 -2.08 1.69
C ALA A 256 12.54 -3.46 1.29
N THR A 257 13.84 -3.69 1.50
CA THR A 257 14.49 -5.00 1.29
C THR A 257 14.55 -5.77 2.61
N GLY A 258 14.36 -7.10 2.56
CA GLY A 258 14.38 -7.93 3.78
C GLY A 258 13.28 -7.53 4.77
N ALA A 259 12.15 -7.05 4.24
CA ALA A 259 11.05 -6.50 5.01
C ALA A 259 10.44 -7.55 5.95
N ASN A 260 10.29 -7.20 7.23
CA ASN A 260 9.52 -7.90 8.25
C ASN A 260 8.86 -6.86 9.18
N PHE A 261 7.68 -6.33 8.80
CA PHE A 261 7.01 -5.25 9.53
C PHE A 261 5.52 -5.11 9.18
N LEU A 262 4.80 -4.35 10.01
CA LEU A 262 3.42 -3.95 9.79
C LEU A 262 3.39 -2.57 9.09
N LEU A 263 2.74 -2.51 7.92
CA LEU A 263 2.47 -1.28 7.18
C LEU A 263 0.96 -1.06 7.13
N GLU A 264 0.45 -0.11 7.90
CA GLU A 264 -0.99 0.02 8.18
C GLU A 264 -1.55 1.44 8.04
N GLU A 265 -2.71 1.60 7.41
CA GLU A 265 -3.45 2.88 7.39
C GLU A 265 -2.62 4.08 6.88
N ASN A 266 -1.56 3.83 6.10
CA ASN A 266 -0.78 4.88 5.49
C ASN A 266 -1.40 5.31 4.16
N ILE A 267 -1.15 6.55 3.77
CA ILE A 267 -1.57 7.09 2.46
C ILE A 267 -0.30 7.34 1.64
N PHE A 268 -0.19 6.62 0.53
CA PHE A 268 0.83 6.82 -0.49
C PHE A 268 0.21 7.49 -1.70
N ASP A 269 0.72 8.65 -2.07
CA ASP A 269 0.17 9.39 -3.20
C ASP A 269 1.25 10.14 -3.99
N HIS A 270 1.15 10.06 -5.32
CA HIS A 270 2.02 10.76 -6.26
C HIS A 270 3.52 10.46 -6.08
N ASN A 271 3.88 9.22 -5.73
CA ASN A 271 5.28 8.84 -5.56
C ASN A 271 5.91 8.30 -6.85
N GLY A 272 7.19 8.63 -7.03
CA GLY A 272 8.06 8.16 -8.09
C GLY A 272 8.18 9.10 -9.29
N TRP A 273 7.50 10.25 -9.28
CA TRP A 273 7.42 11.16 -10.43
C TRP A 273 6.90 12.55 -10.04
N LYS A 274 7.17 13.52 -10.92
CA LYS A 274 6.71 14.91 -10.86
C LYS A 274 5.95 15.30 -12.12
N ILE A 275 6.46 14.88 -13.27
CA ILE A 275 5.86 15.18 -14.57
C ILE A 275 5.55 13.88 -15.31
N GLN A 276 4.41 13.86 -16.00
CA GLN A 276 4.04 12.72 -16.83
C GLN A 276 5.12 12.51 -17.89
N ARG A 277 5.41 11.24 -18.21
CA ARG A 277 6.37 10.87 -19.24
C ARG A 277 5.91 11.39 -20.60
N GLN A 278 6.82 12.01 -21.35
CA GLN A 278 6.52 12.50 -22.69
C GLN A 278 6.26 11.33 -23.67
N PRO A 279 5.33 11.48 -24.63
CA PRO A 279 5.13 10.48 -25.69
C PRO A 279 6.39 10.31 -26.56
N HIS A 280 6.75 9.08 -26.94
CA HIS A 280 7.84 8.74 -27.91
C HIS A 280 9.31 8.89 -27.46
N ASN A 281 9.60 8.95 -26.15
CA ASN A 281 10.96 8.65 -25.70
C ASN A 281 11.12 7.11 -25.57
N ASP A 282 11.87 6.47 -26.46
CA ASP A 282 12.08 5.01 -26.43
C ASP A 282 12.82 4.51 -25.15
N TRP A 283 13.28 5.46 -24.33
CA TRP A 283 14.05 5.22 -23.12
C TRP A 283 13.43 5.92 -21.91
N VAL A 284 13.82 5.46 -20.73
CA VAL A 284 13.46 6.12 -19.48
C VAL A 284 14.16 7.49 -19.44
N ASP A 285 13.43 8.56 -19.76
CA ASP A 285 13.90 9.91 -19.49
C ASP A 285 13.60 10.22 -18.03
N HIS A 286 14.65 10.42 -17.26
CA HIS A 286 14.59 10.67 -15.83
C HIS A 286 14.68 12.15 -15.47
N ARG A 287 14.96 13.02 -16.46
CA ARG A 287 15.17 14.44 -16.25
C ARG A 287 13.87 15.09 -15.77
N LEU A 288 14.02 16.10 -14.91
CA LEU A 288 12.91 16.88 -14.34
C LEU A 288 11.90 16.04 -13.53
N GLY A 289 12.24 14.80 -13.17
CA GLY A 289 11.35 13.91 -12.43
C GLY A 289 10.25 13.28 -13.29
N GLN A 290 10.53 12.98 -14.56
CA GLN A 290 9.59 12.23 -15.40
C GLN A 290 9.23 10.86 -14.80
N ALA A 291 7.97 10.47 -14.95
CA ALA A 291 7.50 9.16 -14.51
C ALA A 291 8.16 8.02 -15.29
N THR A 292 8.48 6.94 -14.57
CA THR A 292 9.19 5.79 -15.11
C THR A 292 8.55 4.50 -14.66
N TRP A 293 8.74 3.43 -15.44
CA TRP A 293 8.26 2.11 -15.04
C TRP A 293 9.03 1.51 -13.86
N LEU A 294 10.15 2.10 -13.46
CA LEU A 294 11.03 1.66 -12.35
C LEU A 294 10.60 2.24 -10.98
N ASN A 295 9.75 3.27 -10.99
CA ASN A 295 9.35 4.00 -9.79
C ASN A 295 7.91 3.65 -9.38
N HIS A 296 7.66 3.55 -8.08
CA HIS A 296 6.45 2.97 -7.50
C HIS A 296 6.04 3.69 -6.21
N ASN A 297 4.81 3.44 -5.74
CA ASN A 297 4.43 3.83 -4.39
C ASN A 297 5.19 2.98 -3.37
N THR A 298 5.24 1.65 -3.55
CA THR A 298 6.13 0.77 -2.77
C THR A 298 6.90 -0.23 -3.62
N TYR A 299 8.10 -0.58 -3.17
CA TYR A 299 8.92 -1.64 -3.75
C TYR A 299 9.51 -2.55 -2.66
N PHE A 300 9.18 -3.84 -2.73
CA PHE A 300 9.56 -4.88 -1.77
C PHE A 300 10.39 -6.01 -2.42
N PRO A 301 11.73 -5.93 -2.38
CA PRO A 301 12.58 -7.04 -2.76
C PRO A 301 12.73 -8.09 -1.64
N ASN A 302 12.42 -9.35 -1.97
CA ASN A 302 12.56 -10.52 -1.10
C ASN A 302 11.94 -10.34 0.31
N PRO A 303 10.65 -9.94 0.42
CA PRO A 303 9.99 -9.76 1.70
C PRO A 303 9.86 -11.08 2.47
N LYS A 304 9.90 -11.01 3.81
CA LYS A 304 9.74 -12.16 4.70
C LYS A 304 8.91 -11.74 5.91
N GLY A 305 7.59 -11.88 5.86
CA GLY A 305 6.70 -11.47 6.95
C GLY A 305 6.26 -10.01 6.85
N VAL A 306 5.41 -9.68 5.89
CA VAL A 306 4.85 -8.32 5.76
C VAL A 306 3.34 -8.38 5.89
N ILE A 307 2.77 -7.56 6.77
CA ILE A 307 1.33 -7.29 6.81
C ILE A 307 1.12 -5.89 6.26
N LEU A 308 0.52 -5.80 5.08
CA LEU A 308 0.15 -4.58 4.39
C LEU A 308 -1.37 -4.43 4.47
N ARG A 309 -1.89 -3.59 5.38
CA ARG A 309 -3.34 -3.51 5.57
C ARG A 309 -3.91 -2.11 5.69
N LYS A 310 -5.12 -1.91 5.16
CA LYS A 310 -5.89 -0.66 5.27
C LYS A 310 -5.17 0.59 4.74
N ASN A 311 -4.14 0.42 3.91
CA ASN A 311 -3.43 1.53 3.29
C ASN A 311 -4.21 2.02 2.06
N ILE A 312 -3.90 3.26 1.66
CA ILE A 312 -4.43 3.87 0.45
C ILE A 312 -3.27 4.18 -0.50
N PHE A 313 -3.37 3.70 -1.74
CA PHE A 313 -2.35 3.85 -2.77
C PHE A 313 -2.91 4.59 -3.99
N LEU A 314 -2.37 5.78 -4.26
CA LEU A 314 -2.85 6.70 -5.29
C LEU A 314 -1.70 7.13 -6.20
N ARG A 315 -1.98 7.28 -7.50
CA ARG A 315 -1.12 7.99 -8.47
C ARG A 315 0.36 7.60 -8.44
N SER A 316 0.71 6.33 -8.24
CA SER A 316 2.09 5.86 -8.37
C SER A 316 2.63 6.11 -9.78
N SER A 317 3.94 6.33 -9.93
CA SER A 317 4.57 6.44 -11.27
C SER A 317 4.22 5.25 -12.17
N SER A 318 4.43 4.01 -11.72
CA SER A 318 4.15 2.79 -12.51
C SER A 318 3.25 1.82 -11.78
N MET A 319 3.66 1.40 -10.58
CA MET A 319 2.97 0.37 -9.81
C MET A 319 2.65 0.89 -8.42
N GLN A 320 1.48 0.56 -7.92
CA GLN A 320 1.09 0.90 -6.56
C GLN A 320 1.95 0.10 -5.58
N THR A 321 2.04 -1.22 -5.76
CA THR A 321 2.96 -2.06 -4.98
C THR A 321 3.70 -3.05 -5.87
N LYS A 322 5.03 -2.98 -5.85
CA LYS A 322 5.91 -3.92 -6.56
C LYS A 322 6.53 -4.89 -5.56
N TRP A 323 6.45 -6.18 -5.88
CA TRP A 323 7.03 -7.25 -5.08
C TRP A 323 7.95 -8.10 -5.96
N THR A 324 9.19 -8.34 -5.50
CA THR A 324 10.15 -9.20 -6.21
C THR A 324 10.71 -10.28 -5.31
N ALA A 325 11.11 -11.38 -5.95
CA ALA A 325 11.69 -12.54 -5.32
C ALA A 325 12.85 -12.99 -6.22
N GLU A 326 14.08 -12.69 -5.82
CA GLU A 326 15.26 -12.77 -6.68
C GLU A 326 16.21 -13.91 -6.28
N ASN A 327 16.04 -14.45 -5.06
CA ASN A 327 16.96 -15.39 -4.45
C ASN A 327 16.43 -16.85 -4.48
N GLY A 328 15.67 -17.21 -5.52
CA GLY A 328 15.17 -18.58 -5.72
C GLY A 328 13.85 -18.90 -5.00
N PRO A 329 13.51 -20.20 -4.85
CA PRO A 329 12.25 -20.63 -4.26
C PRO A 329 12.02 -20.09 -2.84
N GLY A 330 10.81 -19.58 -2.56
CA GLY A 330 10.42 -19.05 -1.25
C GLY A 330 11.23 -17.85 -0.76
N SER A 331 11.93 -17.14 -1.66
CA SER A 331 12.72 -15.95 -1.31
C SER A 331 11.87 -14.73 -0.96
N ALA A 332 10.64 -14.66 -1.48
CA ALA A 332 9.57 -13.82 -0.97
C ALA A 332 8.51 -14.72 -0.32
N LYS A 333 8.19 -14.51 0.96
CA LYS A 333 7.20 -15.35 1.64
C LYS A 333 6.51 -14.67 2.80
N ASP A 334 5.34 -15.22 3.15
CA ASP A 334 4.52 -14.79 4.28
C ASP A 334 4.15 -13.31 4.14
N VAL A 335 3.30 -13.03 3.14
CA VAL A 335 2.82 -11.67 2.85
C VAL A 335 1.30 -11.65 2.90
N ILE A 336 0.74 -10.75 3.70
CA ILE A 336 -0.70 -10.47 3.76
C ILE A 336 -0.93 -9.05 3.22
N ILE A 337 -1.78 -8.93 2.21
CA ILE A 337 -2.26 -7.66 1.64
C ILE A 337 -3.77 -7.61 1.87
N ASP A 338 -4.21 -6.87 2.88
CA ASP A 338 -5.58 -6.92 3.39
C ASP A 338 -6.28 -5.55 3.43
N ASN A 339 -7.47 -5.47 2.84
CA ASN A 339 -8.36 -4.31 2.89
C ASN A 339 -7.71 -2.97 2.50
N ASN A 340 -6.76 -2.97 1.57
CA ASN A 340 -6.18 -1.73 1.04
C ASN A 340 -7.08 -1.17 -0.08
N PHE A 341 -7.04 0.16 -0.26
CA PHE A 341 -7.65 0.84 -1.39
C PHE A 341 -6.59 1.25 -2.40
N TYR A 342 -6.77 0.85 -3.66
CA TYR A 342 -5.90 1.23 -4.77
C TYR A 342 -6.70 2.04 -5.77
N MET A 343 -6.19 3.20 -6.16
CA MET A 343 -6.80 3.97 -7.23
C MET A 343 -5.76 4.66 -8.09
N ASP A 344 -6.05 4.73 -9.40
CA ASP A 344 -5.18 5.41 -10.36
C ASP A 344 -3.80 4.71 -10.48
N GLY A 345 -2.79 5.36 -11.05
CA GLY A 345 -1.55 4.71 -11.49
C GLY A 345 -1.76 3.90 -12.77
N GLU A 346 -0.87 2.94 -13.05
CA GLU A 346 -0.98 2.05 -14.21
C GLU A 346 -1.07 0.58 -13.82
N ILE A 347 -0.55 0.21 -12.64
CA ILE A 347 -0.53 -1.17 -12.16
C ILE A 347 -0.86 -1.17 -10.67
N GLY A 348 -1.80 -2.03 -10.25
CA GLY A 348 -2.14 -2.24 -8.83
C GLY A 348 -1.04 -3.02 -8.11
N ILE A 349 -1.21 -4.34 -8.03
CA ILE A 349 -0.24 -5.23 -7.37
C ILE A 349 0.50 -6.04 -8.43
N SER A 350 1.83 -5.85 -8.51
CA SER A 350 2.69 -6.70 -9.33
C SER A 350 3.55 -7.58 -8.44
N MET A 351 3.20 -8.87 -8.33
CA MET A 351 3.92 -9.86 -7.53
C MET A 351 4.42 -11.00 -8.41
N GLY A 352 5.51 -10.69 -9.11
CA GLY A 352 6.03 -11.47 -10.22
C GLY A 352 7.03 -10.66 -11.06
N GLY A 353 7.58 -11.29 -12.11
CA GLY A 353 8.49 -10.61 -13.05
C GLY A 353 9.91 -10.36 -12.52
N ASN A 354 10.68 -9.54 -13.27
CA ASN A 354 12.09 -9.14 -13.09
C ASN A 354 13.14 -10.27 -13.14
N LYS A 355 12.86 -11.43 -12.55
CA LYS A 355 13.67 -12.64 -12.60
C LYS A 355 12.80 -13.83 -12.99
N LYS A 356 13.41 -14.77 -13.68
CA LYS A 356 12.82 -16.08 -13.96
C LYS A 356 13.23 -17.04 -12.85
N GLY A 357 12.35 -17.97 -12.49
CA GLY A 357 12.64 -19.01 -11.50
C GLY A 357 11.36 -19.61 -10.94
N SER A 358 11.42 -20.82 -10.41
CA SER A 358 10.24 -21.54 -9.92
C SER A 358 9.91 -21.18 -8.46
N LEU A 359 8.62 -21.11 -8.11
CA LEU A 359 8.13 -21.13 -6.72
C LEU A 359 8.76 -20.04 -5.82
N ARG A 360 9.06 -18.86 -6.39
CA ARG A 360 9.82 -17.79 -5.73
C ARG A 360 9.02 -17.08 -4.64
N PHE A 361 7.69 -17.03 -4.80
CA PHE A 361 6.76 -16.46 -3.83
C PHE A 361 6.04 -17.59 -3.09
N ALA A 362 5.94 -17.55 -1.77
CA ALA A 362 5.26 -18.60 -1.01
C ALA A 362 4.36 -18.04 0.09
N ASN A 363 3.22 -18.71 0.34
CA ASN A 363 2.26 -18.31 1.38
C ASN A 363 1.82 -16.84 1.28
N ILE A 364 1.22 -16.49 0.14
CA ILE A 364 0.75 -15.13 -0.14
C ILE A 364 -0.77 -15.04 0.04
N LYS A 365 -1.24 -13.97 0.68
CA LYS A 365 -2.66 -13.63 0.80
C LYS A 365 -2.92 -12.23 0.29
N ILE A 366 -3.83 -12.10 -0.67
CA ILE A 366 -4.33 -10.82 -1.18
C ILE A 366 -5.84 -10.85 -0.99
N ILE A 367 -6.32 -10.17 0.05
CA ILE A 367 -7.70 -10.31 0.50
C ILE A 367 -8.38 -8.97 0.76
N ASN A 368 -9.68 -8.91 0.48
CA ASN A 368 -10.56 -7.78 0.81
C ASN A 368 -10.18 -6.42 0.18
N ASN A 369 -9.23 -6.36 -0.76
CA ASN A 369 -8.80 -5.09 -1.34
C ASN A 369 -9.80 -4.57 -2.36
N VAL A 370 -9.84 -3.26 -2.54
CA VAL A 370 -10.59 -2.61 -3.63
C VAL A 370 -9.60 -1.88 -4.54
N MET A 371 -9.68 -2.15 -5.83
CA MET A 371 -8.92 -1.49 -6.87
C MET A 371 -9.87 -0.79 -7.82
N LEU A 372 -9.75 0.53 -7.93
CA LEU A 372 -10.64 1.39 -8.68
C LEU A 372 -9.87 2.16 -9.75
N ASN A 373 -10.32 2.14 -11.01
CA ASN A 373 -9.80 3.03 -12.05
C ASN A 373 -8.28 2.96 -12.25
N ILE A 374 -7.68 1.76 -12.18
CA ILE A 374 -6.26 1.57 -12.53
C ILE A 374 -6.07 1.96 -13.99
N GLY A 375 -5.01 2.71 -14.30
CA GLY A 375 -4.75 3.28 -15.63
C GLY A 375 -5.35 4.67 -15.87
N ARG A 376 -5.92 5.34 -14.86
CA ARG A 376 -6.60 6.65 -15.02
C ARG A 376 -5.65 7.77 -15.45
N SER A 377 -4.55 8.01 -14.76
CA SER A 377 -3.60 9.11 -15.03
C SER A 377 -2.51 8.76 -16.04
N ARG A 378 -2.19 7.47 -16.22
CA ARG A 378 -1.12 6.98 -17.10
C ARG A 378 0.20 7.74 -16.91
N PRO A 379 0.83 7.74 -15.72
CA PRO A 379 1.97 8.63 -15.49
C PRO A 379 3.15 8.33 -16.43
N THR A 380 3.41 7.06 -16.77
CA THR A 380 4.44 6.70 -17.76
C THR A 380 3.95 6.78 -19.21
N ASN A 381 2.72 7.25 -19.41
CA ASN A 381 2.03 7.39 -20.68
C ASN A 381 1.79 6.07 -21.43
N ARG A 382 1.95 4.91 -20.76
CA ARG A 382 1.63 3.60 -21.33
C ARG A 382 0.10 3.42 -21.42
N ASN A 383 -0.35 2.68 -22.44
CA ASN A 383 -1.76 2.29 -22.61
C ASN A 383 -2.06 0.97 -21.89
N LEU A 384 -1.77 0.88 -20.59
CA LEU A 384 -2.01 -0.34 -19.81
C LEU A 384 -2.67 -0.06 -18.45
N ALA A 385 -3.42 -1.06 -17.98
CA ALA A 385 -4.00 -1.09 -16.64
C ALA A 385 -3.99 -2.52 -16.09
N TRP A 386 -2.99 -2.84 -15.26
CA TRP A 386 -2.83 -4.21 -14.72
C TRP A 386 -3.19 -4.23 -13.25
N TYR A 387 -4.26 -4.91 -12.89
CA TYR A 387 -4.75 -4.90 -11.53
C TYR A 387 -3.94 -5.83 -10.62
N LEU A 388 -3.79 -7.10 -11.02
CA LEU A 388 -3.01 -8.10 -10.26
C LEU A 388 -2.18 -9.02 -11.15
N ASP A 389 -0.88 -9.10 -10.86
CA ASP A 389 0.04 -10.10 -11.43
C ASP A 389 0.41 -11.18 -10.40
N ILE A 390 0.27 -12.43 -10.83
CA ILE A 390 0.72 -13.62 -10.12
C ILE A 390 1.72 -14.36 -11.00
N GLN A 391 2.96 -14.49 -10.53
CA GLN A 391 3.98 -15.26 -11.22
C GLN A 391 4.95 -15.97 -10.28
N ASP A 392 5.15 -17.26 -10.50
CA ASP A 392 6.03 -18.16 -9.77
C ASP A 392 5.69 -18.33 -8.29
N TRP A 393 4.41 -18.54 -7.98
CA TRP A 393 3.94 -18.73 -6.59
C TRP A 393 3.88 -20.21 -6.17
N ASP A 394 4.10 -20.50 -4.90
CA ASP A 394 3.84 -21.78 -4.24
C ASP A 394 2.90 -21.58 -3.07
N GLY A 395 1.61 -21.82 -3.29
CA GLY A 395 0.58 -21.51 -2.32
C GLY A 395 0.20 -20.03 -2.33
N GLY A 396 -1.08 -19.75 -2.50
CA GLY A 396 -1.60 -18.41 -2.31
C GLY A 396 -3.10 -18.31 -2.40
N LEU A 397 -3.65 -17.27 -1.77
CA LEU A 397 -5.08 -16.99 -1.75
C LEU A 397 -5.33 -15.56 -2.24
N VAL A 398 -6.16 -15.43 -3.27
CA VAL A 398 -6.70 -14.15 -3.73
C VAL A 398 -8.21 -14.21 -3.54
N GLU A 399 -8.70 -13.48 -2.53
CA GLU A 399 -10.09 -13.63 -2.09
C GLU A 399 -10.78 -12.33 -1.72
N ASN A 400 -12.08 -12.22 -2.03
CA ASN A 400 -12.93 -11.09 -1.67
C ASN A 400 -12.45 -9.73 -2.20
N ASN A 401 -11.65 -9.69 -3.27
CA ASN A 401 -11.18 -8.43 -3.85
C ASN A 401 -12.16 -7.88 -4.89
N LEU A 402 -12.24 -6.54 -4.98
CA LEU A 402 -12.95 -5.81 -6.02
C LEU A 402 -11.95 -5.21 -7.01
N PHE A 403 -12.09 -5.55 -8.28
CA PHE A 403 -11.33 -4.96 -9.38
C PHE A 403 -12.33 -4.26 -10.31
N ILE A 404 -12.52 -2.97 -10.11
CA ILE A 404 -13.67 -2.25 -10.64
C ILE A 404 -13.27 -1.02 -11.43
N HIS A 405 -13.95 -0.86 -12.56
CA HIS A 405 -13.96 0.29 -13.45
C HIS A 405 -12.62 0.61 -14.09
N GLN A 406 -12.60 0.65 -15.42
CA GLN A 406 -11.50 1.22 -16.17
C GLN A 406 -12.12 2.10 -17.26
N PRO A 407 -12.22 3.43 -17.06
CA PRO A 407 -13.10 4.28 -17.85
C PRO A 407 -12.49 4.72 -19.18
N LYS A 408 -11.17 4.61 -19.35
CA LYS A 408 -10.45 5.09 -20.53
C LYS A 408 -10.33 3.98 -21.56
N THR A 409 -11.10 4.09 -22.65
CA THR A 409 -11.09 3.09 -23.72
C THR A 409 -9.77 3.01 -24.48
N GLU A 410 -8.97 4.07 -24.47
CA GLU A 410 -7.62 4.06 -25.04
C GLU A 410 -6.61 3.25 -24.21
N VAL A 411 -6.96 2.90 -22.96
CA VAL A 411 -6.18 2.00 -22.10
C VAL A 411 -6.77 0.60 -22.24
N ASP A 412 -6.43 -0.07 -23.32
CA ASP A 412 -7.00 -1.36 -23.68
C ASP A 412 -6.10 -2.56 -23.28
N SER A 413 -4.82 -2.34 -22.96
CA SER A 413 -3.90 -3.39 -22.46
C SER A 413 -4.16 -3.70 -20.99
N THR A 414 -5.38 -4.15 -20.70
CA THR A 414 -5.92 -4.24 -19.34
C THR A 414 -6.19 -5.69 -18.96
N TYR A 415 -5.96 -6.06 -17.71
CA TYR A 415 -6.53 -7.28 -17.12
C TYR A 415 -6.80 -7.10 -15.63
N GLY A 416 -7.78 -7.83 -15.12
CA GLY A 416 -8.04 -7.91 -13.69
C GLY A 416 -7.01 -8.80 -12.99
N ILE A 417 -6.86 -10.03 -13.45
CA ILE A 417 -5.92 -10.99 -12.85
C ILE A 417 -5.14 -11.70 -13.95
N SER A 418 -3.81 -11.66 -13.87
CA SER A 418 -2.91 -12.45 -14.70
C SER A 418 -2.22 -13.52 -13.86
N ILE A 419 -2.31 -14.78 -14.29
CA ILE A 419 -1.67 -15.92 -13.63
C ILE A 419 -0.68 -16.54 -14.60
N SER A 420 0.58 -16.64 -14.19
CA SER A 420 1.63 -17.20 -15.03
C SER A 420 2.72 -17.93 -14.27
N GLY A 421 3.53 -18.71 -14.99
CA GLY A 421 4.89 -19.05 -14.58
C GLY A 421 5.87 -18.35 -15.53
N SER A 422 7.01 -17.89 -15.03
CA SER A 422 8.09 -17.42 -15.91
C SER A 422 8.61 -18.56 -16.80
N SER A 423 9.40 -18.31 -17.85
CA SER A 423 9.71 -19.35 -18.86
C SER A 423 10.40 -20.62 -18.36
N ILE A 424 11.00 -20.57 -17.17
CA ILE A 424 11.59 -21.72 -16.44
C ILE A 424 10.97 -21.84 -15.03
N GLY A 425 9.86 -21.15 -14.84
CA GLY A 425 9.17 -20.97 -13.59
C GLY A 425 8.00 -21.92 -13.42
N HIS A 426 7.43 -21.87 -12.23
CA HIS A 426 6.35 -22.72 -11.81
C HIS A 426 5.48 -21.96 -10.82
N THR A 427 4.18 -21.89 -11.09
CA THR A 427 3.16 -21.46 -10.15
C THR A 427 2.25 -22.62 -9.78
N ARG A 428 2.04 -22.86 -8.48
CA ARG A 428 1.14 -23.91 -8.00
C ARG A 428 0.39 -23.58 -6.73
N ASN A 429 -0.68 -24.34 -6.49
CA ASN A 429 -1.47 -24.28 -5.25
C ASN A 429 -2.09 -22.89 -4.99
N VAL A 430 -2.50 -22.19 -6.05
CA VAL A 430 -3.09 -20.85 -5.96
C VAL A 430 -4.61 -20.96 -6.06
N THR A 431 -5.30 -20.31 -5.12
CA THR A 431 -6.76 -20.19 -5.11
C THR A 431 -7.18 -18.75 -5.37
N ILE A 432 -8.01 -18.56 -6.40
CA ILE A 432 -8.71 -17.31 -6.74
C ILE A 432 -10.18 -17.53 -6.38
N ASN A 433 -10.60 -17.04 -5.22
CA ASN A 433 -11.94 -17.32 -4.66
C ASN A 433 -12.75 -16.04 -4.48
N ASN A 434 -14.03 -16.04 -4.84
CA ASN A 434 -14.97 -14.99 -4.46
C ASN A 434 -14.43 -13.56 -4.70
N ASN A 435 -13.90 -13.28 -5.90
CA ASN A 435 -13.51 -11.93 -6.32
C ASN A 435 -14.54 -11.37 -7.29
N LEU A 436 -14.67 -10.04 -7.34
CA LEU A 436 -15.49 -9.32 -8.31
C LEU A 436 -14.59 -8.53 -9.27
N LEU A 437 -14.71 -8.82 -10.56
CA LEU A 437 -14.10 -8.03 -11.63
C LEU A 437 -15.24 -7.38 -12.42
N TYR A 438 -15.32 -6.04 -12.42
CA TYR A 438 -16.43 -5.32 -13.04
C TYR A 438 -16.01 -4.15 -13.93
N ASN A 439 -16.57 -4.09 -15.14
CA ASN A 439 -16.44 -2.98 -16.09
C ASN A 439 -14.97 -2.56 -16.36
N LEU A 440 -14.12 -3.55 -16.63
CA LEU A 440 -12.76 -3.33 -17.12
C LEU A 440 -12.80 -3.32 -18.65
N HIS A 441 -12.40 -2.20 -19.28
CA HIS A 441 -12.21 -2.17 -20.71
C HIS A 441 -10.87 -2.84 -21.05
N SER A 442 -10.88 -3.82 -21.94
CA SER A 442 -9.72 -4.65 -22.23
C SER A 442 -9.78 -5.20 -23.64
N ARG A 443 -8.64 -5.28 -24.33
CA ARG A 443 -8.48 -6.16 -25.50
C ARG A 443 -7.86 -7.51 -25.13
N LEU A 444 -7.33 -7.64 -23.91
CA LEU A 444 -6.78 -8.87 -23.37
C LEU A 444 -7.93 -9.74 -22.86
N ALA A 445 -8.23 -9.68 -21.58
CA ALA A 445 -9.31 -10.38 -20.91
C ALA A 445 -9.45 -9.84 -19.48
N GLY A 446 -10.52 -10.23 -18.78
CA GLY A 446 -10.59 -10.04 -17.33
C GLY A 446 -9.58 -10.91 -16.59
N ILE A 447 -9.49 -12.17 -16.99
CA ILE A 447 -8.50 -13.13 -16.48
C ILE A 447 -7.60 -13.60 -17.63
N VAL A 448 -6.30 -13.52 -17.42
CA VAL A 448 -5.28 -14.03 -18.35
C VAL A 448 -4.56 -15.21 -17.70
N LEU A 449 -4.63 -16.37 -18.36
CA LEU A 449 -3.95 -17.59 -17.96
C LEU A 449 -2.80 -17.83 -18.94
N SER A 450 -1.58 -17.50 -18.53
CA SER A 450 -0.42 -17.55 -19.41
C SER A 450 0.58 -18.61 -18.95
N SER A 451 1.06 -19.46 -19.86
CA SER A 451 1.98 -20.56 -19.52
C SER A 451 3.34 -20.49 -20.21
N PRO A 452 4.14 -19.40 -20.06
CA PRO A 452 5.56 -19.47 -20.43
C PRO A 452 6.26 -20.56 -19.60
N GLY A 453 5.86 -20.71 -18.33
CA GLY A 453 6.29 -21.77 -17.41
C GLY A 453 5.19 -22.76 -17.06
N LYS A 454 5.43 -23.55 -16.02
CA LYS A 454 4.48 -24.55 -15.51
C LYS A 454 3.42 -23.90 -14.62
N LEU A 455 2.19 -24.39 -14.71
CA LEU A 455 1.08 -24.07 -13.81
C LEU A 455 0.51 -25.39 -13.27
N GLU A 456 0.22 -25.49 -11.98
CA GLU A 456 -0.30 -26.72 -11.34
C GLU A 456 -1.30 -26.38 -10.22
N ASN A 457 -2.40 -27.14 -10.11
CA ASN A 457 -3.38 -26.97 -9.03
C ASN A 457 -3.82 -25.50 -8.81
N ILE A 458 -4.31 -24.87 -9.88
CA ILE A 458 -4.85 -23.50 -9.83
C ILE A 458 -6.36 -23.58 -9.73
N GLN A 459 -6.94 -23.01 -8.68
CA GLN A 459 -8.38 -23.06 -8.43
C GLN A 459 -8.99 -21.68 -8.67
N ILE A 460 -9.97 -21.58 -9.56
CA ILE A 460 -10.69 -20.33 -9.84
C ILE A 460 -12.17 -20.59 -9.54
N LYS A 461 -12.65 -20.10 -8.40
CA LYS A 461 -13.99 -20.43 -7.91
C LYS A 461 -14.77 -19.26 -7.33
N ASN A 462 -16.10 -19.33 -7.43
CA ASN A 462 -17.04 -18.36 -6.87
C ASN A 462 -16.83 -16.90 -7.33
N ASN A 463 -16.06 -16.65 -8.39
CA ASN A 463 -15.77 -15.28 -8.85
C ASN A 463 -16.93 -14.74 -9.70
N GLN A 464 -17.16 -13.44 -9.61
CA GLN A 464 -18.07 -12.71 -10.48
C GLN A 464 -17.26 -11.85 -11.46
N ILE A 465 -17.39 -12.11 -12.76
CA ILE A 465 -16.60 -11.44 -13.80
C ILE A 465 -17.57 -10.88 -14.82
N GLN A 466 -17.80 -9.57 -14.76
CA GLN A 466 -18.86 -8.92 -15.51
C GLN A 466 -18.36 -7.63 -16.17
N PHE A 467 -18.26 -7.64 -17.49
CA PHE A 467 -17.76 -6.52 -18.28
C PHE A 467 -18.81 -6.04 -19.28
N PRO A 468 -19.75 -5.18 -18.85
CA PRO A 468 -20.63 -4.48 -19.77
C PRO A 468 -19.80 -3.74 -20.84
N LYS A 469 -20.31 -3.68 -22.07
CA LYS A 469 -19.69 -3.05 -23.24
C LYS A 469 -18.40 -3.70 -23.74
N LEU A 470 -17.83 -4.67 -23.02
CA LEU A 470 -16.67 -5.42 -23.47
C LEU A 470 -17.08 -6.41 -24.57
N LYS A 471 -16.47 -6.29 -25.75
CA LYS A 471 -16.75 -7.16 -26.91
C LYS A 471 -15.64 -8.17 -27.21
N THR A 472 -14.70 -8.36 -26.29
CA THR A 472 -13.66 -9.41 -26.35
C THR A 472 -13.91 -10.49 -25.30
N SER A 473 -13.06 -11.50 -25.28
CA SER A 473 -13.11 -12.63 -24.35
C SER A 473 -12.91 -12.19 -22.89
N ILE A 474 -13.66 -12.83 -22.00
CA ILE A 474 -13.61 -12.63 -20.55
C ILE A 474 -12.39 -13.34 -19.95
N ILE A 475 -12.05 -14.52 -20.49
CA ILE A 475 -10.85 -15.27 -20.14
C ILE A 475 -10.07 -15.58 -21.40
N ASN A 476 -8.77 -15.28 -21.40
CA ASN A 476 -7.83 -15.80 -22.38
C ASN A 476 -6.88 -16.79 -21.72
N SER A 477 -6.64 -17.93 -22.37
CA SER A 477 -5.70 -18.95 -21.91
C SER A 477 -4.75 -19.38 -23.01
N SER A 478 -3.45 -19.30 -22.75
CA SER A 478 -2.41 -20.08 -23.47
C SER A 478 -1.96 -21.31 -22.68
N ALA A 479 -2.54 -21.53 -21.49
CA ALA A 479 -2.16 -22.61 -20.59
C ALA A 479 -2.93 -23.92 -20.85
N ASN A 480 -2.33 -25.03 -20.43
CA ASN A 480 -3.03 -26.32 -20.34
C ASN A 480 -4.05 -26.28 -19.20
N LEU A 481 -5.34 -26.28 -19.56
CA LEU A 481 -6.45 -26.17 -18.62
C LEU A 481 -6.61 -27.39 -17.70
N ARG A 482 -5.89 -28.51 -17.93
CA ARG A 482 -5.91 -29.67 -17.02
C ARG A 482 -5.36 -29.37 -15.63
N ASN A 483 -4.56 -28.32 -15.50
CA ASN A 483 -3.96 -27.89 -14.24
C ASN A 483 -4.79 -26.85 -13.50
N PHE A 484 -6.02 -26.61 -13.98
CA PHE A 484 -6.97 -25.69 -13.42
C PHE A 484 -8.25 -26.40 -12.98
N SER A 485 -8.91 -25.84 -11.98
CA SER A 485 -10.32 -26.11 -11.69
C SER A 485 -11.11 -24.81 -11.73
N PHE A 486 -12.31 -24.89 -12.32
CA PHE A 486 -13.26 -23.77 -12.41
C PHE A 486 -14.57 -24.20 -11.77
N GLU A 487 -15.05 -23.42 -10.80
CA GLU A 487 -16.25 -23.78 -10.06
C GLU A 487 -17.09 -22.55 -9.69
N ASN A 488 -18.39 -22.58 -9.96
CA ASN A 488 -19.38 -21.59 -9.49
C ASN A 488 -19.04 -20.14 -9.88
N ASN A 489 -18.25 -19.93 -10.92
CA ASN A 489 -17.98 -18.58 -11.41
C ASN A 489 -19.19 -18.07 -12.21
N THR A 490 -19.40 -16.76 -12.19
CA THR A 490 -20.42 -16.09 -13.00
C THR A 490 -19.76 -15.17 -14.00
N TYR A 491 -20.01 -15.41 -15.29
CA TYR A 491 -19.41 -14.65 -16.39
C TYR A 491 -20.47 -13.81 -17.10
N TYR A 492 -20.10 -12.57 -17.46
CA TYR A 492 -20.86 -11.73 -18.37
C TYR A 492 -19.96 -10.76 -19.16
N SER A 493 -20.21 -10.64 -20.47
CA SER A 493 -19.78 -9.51 -21.29
C SER A 493 -20.75 -9.29 -22.44
N ASP A 494 -20.62 -8.15 -23.13
CA ASP A 494 -21.41 -7.85 -24.34
C ASP A 494 -20.78 -8.47 -25.61
N ALA A 495 -19.78 -9.33 -25.47
CA ALA A 495 -19.27 -10.14 -26.57
C ALA A 495 -20.32 -11.18 -26.98
N THR A 496 -20.35 -11.58 -28.26
CA THR A 496 -21.22 -12.68 -28.67
C THR A 496 -20.83 -13.95 -27.91
N PRO A 497 -21.77 -14.85 -27.60
CA PRO A 497 -21.49 -16.03 -26.75
C PRO A 497 -20.29 -16.85 -27.23
N GLU A 498 -20.05 -16.91 -28.55
CA GLU A 498 -18.94 -17.64 -29.19
C GLU A 498 -17.57 -17.01 -28.92
N LYS A 499 -17.51 -15.82 -28.34
CA LYS A 499 -16.28 -15.03 -28.12
C LYS A 499 -15.87 -14.89 -26.67
N TRP A 500 -16.63 -15.48 -25.74
CA TRP A 500 -16.43 -15.29 -24.31
C TRP A 500 -15.11 -15.85 -23.79
N PHE A 501 -14.56 -16.87 -24.44
CA PHE A 501 -13.29 -17.48 -24.05
C PHE A 501 -12.33 -17.52 -25.24
N GLY A 502 -11.07 -17.19 -24.98
CA GLY A 502 -9.99 -17.24 -25.95
C GLY A 502 -8.99 -18.35 -25.64
N LEU A 503 -8.82 -19.30 -26.56
CA LEU A 503 -7.71 -20.24 -26.54
C LEU A 503 -6.59 -19.69 -27.41
N VAL A 504 -5.56 -19.15 -26.77
CA VAL A 504 -4.39 -18.59 -27.44
C VAL A 504 -3.51 -19.75 -27.95
N ASN A 505 -3.00 -19.61 -29.17
CA ASN A 505 -2.14 -20.62 -29.79
C ASN A 505 -0.91 -20.93 -28.91
N ASP A 506 -0.57 -22.21 -28.75
CA ASP A 506 0.58 -22.70 -27.99
C ASP A 506 1.94 -22.28 -28.58
N GLN A 507 1.98 -21.88 -29.86
CA GLN A 507 3.15 -21.27 -30.50
C GLN A 507 3.22 -19.74 -30.39
N PHE A 508 2.28 -19.09 -29.69
CA PHE A 508 2.33 -17.64 -29.49
C PHE A 508 3.45 -17.26 -28.51
N ASP A 509 4.45 -16.50 -28.99
CA ASP A 509 5.54 -16.00 -28.15
C ASP A 509 5.04 -14.87 -27.21
N TYR A 510 4.51 -15.27 -26.06
CA TYR A 510 4.02 -14.38 -25.03
C TYR A 510 5.12 -13.44 -24.49
N LEU A 511 6.39 -13.88 -24.50
CA LEU A 511 7.51 -13.05 -24.02
C LEU A 511 7.88 -11.97 -25.03
N GLN A 512 7.87 -12.29 -26.32
CA GLN A 512 8.05 -11.30 -27.38
C GLN A 512 6.90 -10.30 -27.37
N TRP A 513 5.66 -10.76 -27.19
CA TRP A 513 4.50 -9.88 -27.03
C TRP A 513 4.60 -8.96 -25.80
N ILE A 514 5.08 -9.44 -24.65
CA ILE A 514 5.39 -8.58 -23.48
C ILE A 514 6.50 -7.56 -23.81
N LYS A 515 7.46 -7.88 -24.67
CA LYS A 515 8.50 -6.91 -25.08
C LYS A 515 7.97 -5.87 -26.06
N ASP A 516 7.12 -6.28 -27.00
CA ASP A 516 6.53 -5.40 -28.01
C ASP A 516 5.47 -4.48 -27.39
N SER A 517 4.73 -4.98 -26.41
CA SER A 517 3.84 -4.18 -25.56
C SER A 517 4.54 -3.05 -24.82
N ALA A 518 5.76 -3.29 -24.33
CA ALA A 518 6.59 -2.27 -23.70
C ALA A 518 7.09 -1.22 -24.71
N ARG A 519 7.00 -1.49 -26.02
CA ARG A 519 7.38 -0.62 -27.14
C ARG A 519 6.20 0.02 -27.87
N MET A 520 4.96 -0.14 -27.38
CA MET A 520 3.75 0.47 -27.96
C MET A 520 3.41 0.02 -29.40
N GLU A 521 4.00 -1.06 -29.92
CA GLU A 521 3.71 -1.61 -31.24
C GLU A 521 2.82 -2.86 -31.09
N TRP A 522 1.52 -2.74 -31.39
CA TRP A 522 0.53 -3.77 -31.04
C TRP A 522 -0.08 -4.47 -32.27
N LYS A 523 -0.18 -5.81 -32.19
CA LYS A 523 -1.01 -6.68 -33.05
C LYS A 523 -1.99 -7.48 -32.18
N ASP A 524 -3.12 -7.90 -32.76
CA ASP A 524 -4.11 -8.75 -32.08
C ASP A 524 -3.51 -10.07 -31.57
N ILE A 525 -4.00 -10.58 -30.43
CA ILE A 525 -3.61 -11.89 -29.92
C ILE A 525 -4.24 -12.96 -30.83
N PRO A 526 -3.45 -13.83 -31.49
CA PRO A 526 -3.97 -14.93 -32.29
C PRO A 526 -4.59 -15.97 -31.35
N LYS A 527 -5.93 -15.92 -31.23
CA LYS A 527 -6.71 -16.80 -30.37
C LYS A 527 -7.86 -17.43 -31.14
N LYS A 528 -8.21 -18.65 -30.75
CA LYS A 528 -9.47 -19.29 -31.09
C LYS A 528 -10.53 -18.89 -30.07
N GLU A 529 -11.50 -18.10 -30.51
CA GLU A 529 -12.68 -17.73 -29.74
C GLU A 529 -13.64 -18.93 -29.63
N ILE A 530 -14.13 -19.20 -28.42
CA ILE A 530 -15.07 -20.31 -28.14
C ILE A 530 -16.19 -19.90 -27.16
N ASP A 531 -17.31 -20.63 -27.23
CA ASP A 531 -18.46 -20.50 -26.35
C ASP A 531 -18.28 -21.21 -24.99
N LEU A 532 -19.20 -20.97 -24.05
CA LEU A 532 -19.20 -21.61 -22.74
C LEU A 532 -19.32 -23.15 -22.83
N LYS A 533 -20.09 -23.67 -23.80
CA LYS A 533 -20.26 -25.12 -23.98
C LYS A 533 -18.94 -25.79 -24.33
N THR A 534 -18.17 -25.20 -25.24
CA THR A 534 -16.84 -25.69 -25.63
C THR A 534 -15.84 -25.47 -24.51
N TRP A 535 -15.88 -24.31 -23.85
CA TRP A 535 -15.07 -24.04 -22.66
C TRP A 535 -15.22 -25.13 -21.60
N ARG A 536 -16.45 -25.44 -21.18
CA ARG A 536 -16.73 -26.50 -20.18
C ARG A 536 -16.14 -27.86 -20.56
N LYS A 537 -16.12 -28.21 -21.85
CA LYS A 537 -15.49 -29.46 -22.31
C LYS A 537 -13.97 -29.45 -22.14
N VAL A 538 -13.30 -28.34 -22.48
CA VAL A 538 -11.83 -28.25 -22.44
C VAL A 538 -11.28 -27.95 -21.05
N SER A 539 -12.02 -27.21 -20.22
CA SER A 539 -11.63 -26.84 -18.85
C SER A 539 -12.14 -27.79 -17.78
N ARG A 540 -13.14 -28.62 -18.10
CA ARG A 540 -13.90 -29.47 -17.16
C ARG A 540 -14.71 -28.68 -16.13
N ASP A 541 -15.00 -27.42 -16.43
CA ASP A 541 -15.94 -26.60 -15.67
C ASP A 541 -17.36 -27.18 -15.75
N LYS A 542 -17.97 -27.44 -14.59
CA LYS A 542 -19.32 -28.03 -14.50
C LYS A 542 -20.37 -27.06 -13.98
N THR A 543 -19.96 -26.05 -13.21
CA THR A 543 -20.88 -25.28 -12.38
C THR A 543 -20.85 -23.78 -12.64
N SER A 544 -19.83 -23.25 -13.34
CA SER A 544 -19.84 -21.83 -13.71
C SER A 544 -20.92 -21.53 -14.73
N LYS A 545 -21.47 -20.32 -14.70
CA LYS A 545 -22.64 -19.92 -15.49
C LYS A 545 -22.39 -18.63 -16.28
N GLN A 546 -23.09 -18.54 -17.41
CA GLN A 546 -23.20 -17.33 -18.21
C GLN A 546 -24.45 -16.57 -17.77
N GLN A 547 -24.28 -15.52 -16.98
CA GLN A 547 -25.39 -14.78 -16.39
C GLN A 547 -24.94 -13.36 -16.02
N ALA A 548 -25.72 -12.36 -16.44
CA ALA A 548 -25.59 -11.01 -15.91
C ALA A 548 -26.10 -10.97 -14.45
N VAL A 549 -25.27 -10.46 -13.55
CA VAL A 549 -25.65 -10.12 -12.18
C VAL A 549 -26.13 -8.67 -12.17
N LYS A 550 -27.27 -8.43 -11.50
CA LYS A 550 -27.77 -7.08 -11.25
C LYS A 550 -27.22 -6.59 -9.92
N TYR A 551 -26.51 -5.48 -9.95
CA TYR A 551 -25.93 -4.84 -8.77
C TYR A 551 -26.75 -3.61 -8.36
N PRO A 552 -26.75 -3.24 -7.06
CA PRO A 552 -27.49 -2.06 -6.59
C PRO A 552 -27.05 -0.75 -7.24
N HIS A 553 -25.75 -0.44 -7.15
CA HIS A 553 -25.17 0.81 -7.64
C HIS A 553 -23.76 0.58 -8.18
N PRO A 554 -23.60 -0.22 -9.26
CA PRO A 554 -22.30 -0.66 -9.73
C PRO A 554 -21.46 0.43 -10.40
N ASN A 555 -22.01 1.62 -10.63
CA ASN A 555 -21.35 2.74 -11.31
C ASN A 555 -20.83 3.82 -10.35
N ARG A 556 -20.78 3.53 -9.04
CA ARG A 556 -20.25 4.46 -8.03
C ARG A 556 -18.86 4.96 -8.41
N THR A 557 -18.61 6.25 -8.21
CA THR A 557 -17.33 6.90 -8.49
C THR A 557 -16.69 7.45 -7.21
N ILE A 558 -15.39 7.78 -7.27
CA ILE A 558 -14.73 8.42 -6.13
C ILE A 558 -15.23 9.86 -5.94
N GLU A 559 -15.66 10.51 -7.02
CA GLU A 559 -16.22 11.85 -7.03
C GLU A 559 -17.57 11.88 -6.30
N GLU A 560 -18.45 10.91 -6.58
CA GLU A 560 -19.71 10.74 -5.84
C GLU A 560 -19.45 10.41 -4.37
N TYR A 561 -18.47 9.54 -4.08
CA TYR A 561 -18.05 9.25 -2.71
C TYR A 561 -17.62 10.52 -1.98
N ASN A 562 -16.73 11.32 -2.59
CA ASN A 562 -16.21 12.54 -1.99
C ASN A 562 -17.34 13.52 -1.69
N SER A 563 -18.28 13.67 -2.63
CA SER A 563 -19.49 14.48 -2.42
C SER A 563 -20.35 13.96 -1.26
N ASN A 564 -20.52 12.64 -1.17
CA ASN A 564 -21.31 11.99 -0.11
C ASN A 564 -20.71 12.21 1.29
N VAL A 565 -19.39 12.39 1.39
CA VAL A 565 -18.68 12.64 2.66
C VAL A 565 -18.36 14.13 2.89
N GLY A 566 -19.08 15.02 2.20
CA GLY A 566 -19.04 16.47 2.39
C GLY A 566 -17.94 17.21 1.63
N GLY A 567 -17.21 16.53 0.75
CA GLY A 567 -16.30 17.16 -0.22
C GLY A 567 -17.03 17.65 -1.47
N LYS A 568 -16.29 18.22 -2.43
CA LYS A 568 -16.82 18.54 -3.77
C LYS A 568 -16.83 17.27 -4.62
N ALA A 569 -17.77 17.15 -5.56
CA ALA A 569 -17.85 16.01 -6.48
C ALA A 569 -16.74 16.02 -7.56
N THR A 570 -15.46 16.08 -7.15
CA THR A 570 -14.29 16.11 -8.04
C THR A 570 -13.16 15.26 -7.47
N TYR A 571 -12.34 14.71 -8.37
CA TYR A 571 -11.19 13.90 -8.01
C TYR A 571 -10.12 14.72 -7.29
N ASP A 572 -9.87 15.95 -7.73
CA ASP A 572 -8.88 16.84 -7.12
C ASP A 572 -9.27 17.22 -5.67
N ASP A 573 -10.57 17.39 -5.39
CA ASP A 573 -11.02 17.68 -4.03
C ASP A 573 -10.91 16.45 -3.12
N PHE A 574 -11.15 15.24 -3.65
CA PHE A 574 -10.86 14.00 -2.92
C PHE A 574 -9.38 13.91 -2.53
N LEU A 575 -8.48 14.13 -3.49
CA LEU A 575 -7.03 14.12 -3.27
C LEU A 575 -6.60 15.20 -2.28
N LEU A 576 -7.22 16.38 -2.32
CA LEU A 576 -6.95 17.46 -1.38
C LEU A 576 -7.37 17.08 0.04
N ASN A 577 -8.51 16.41 0.24
CA ASN A 577 -9.00 16.06 1.57
C ASN A 577 -8.26 14.86 2.18
N ILE A 578 -7.95 13.84 1.39
CA ILE A 578 -7.20 12.67 1.89
C ILE A 578 -5.78 13.05 2.32
N ARG A 579 -5.14 14.01 1.64
CA ARG A 579 -3.84 14.55 2.01
C ARG A 579 -3.82 15.36 3.30
N LYS A 580 -4.97 15.66 3.91
CA LYS A 580 -5.05 16.39 5.19
C LYS A 580 -5.09 15.46 6.41
N GLN A 581 -5.03 14.15 6.23
CA GLN A 581 -5.06 13.20 7.36
C GLN A 581 -3.86 13.45 8.31
N SER A 582 -4.20 13.55 9.59
CA SER A 582 -3.25 13.65 10.70
C SER A 582 -3.94 13.25 11.97
N LYS A 583 -3.20 13.05 13.06
CA LYS A 583 -3.80 12.80 14.38
C LYS A 583 -4.77 13.89 14.80
N SER A 584 -4.49 15.15 14.47
CA SER A 584 -5.37 16.30 14.75
C SER A 584 -6.52 16.47 13.75
N ASN A 585 -6.47 15.84 12.58
CA ASN A 585 -7.49 15.94 11.53
C ASN A 585 -7.78 14.56 10.91
N TRP A 586 -8.03 13.57 11.76
CA TRP A 586 -8.32 12.21 11.30
C TRP A 586 -9.79 12.09 10.92
N ARG A 587 -10.05 11.98 9.62
CA ARG A 587 -11.41 11.80 9.09
C ARG A 587 -11.61 10.35 8.70
N GLN A 588 -12.48 9.65 9.44
CA GLN A 588 -12.78 8.24 9.21
C GLN A 588 -13.30 8.00 7.78
N GLU A 589 -13.96 8.98 7.18
CA GLU A 589 -14.46 8.94 5.81
C GLU A 589 -13.35 8.97 4.75
N TYR A 590 -12.07 9.13 5.12
CA TYR A 590 -10.96 9.05 4.17
C TYR A 590 -10.00 7.90 4.52
N THR A 591 -10.50 6.89 5.24
CA THR A 591 -9.81 5.62 5.49
C THR A 591 -10.12 4.59 4.42
N ALA A 592 -9.25 3.59 4.25
CA ALA A 592 -9.48 2.51 3.30
C ALA A 592 -10.76 1.74 3.64
N ASP A 593 -11.05 1.51 4.92
CA ASP A 593 -12.25 0.83 5.38
C ASP A 593 -13.53 1.52 4.85
N ALA A 594 -13.70 2.82 5.13
CA ALA A 594 -14.89 3.57 4.72
C ALA A 594 -15.05 3.66 3.19
N ILE A 595 -13.94 3.87 2.47
CA ILE A 595 -13.95 3.94 1.00
C ILE A 595 -14.30 2.57 0.42
N ASN A 596 -13.68 1.50 0.91
CA ASN A 596 -13.92 0.14 0.44
C ASN A 596 -15.38 -0.29 0.68
N ASP A 597 -15.92 -0.01 1.86
CA ASP A 597 -17.31 -0.30 2.21
C ASP A 597 -18.29 0.40 1.28
N TRP A 598 -18.01 1.66 0.90
CA TRP A 598 -18.81 2.37 -0.08
C TRP A 598 -18.82 1.67 -1.45
N PHE A 599 -17.68 1.22 -1.96
CA PHE A 599 -17.66 0.51 -3.24
C PHE A 599 -18.31 -0.87 -3.16
N ARG A 600 -18.06 -1.62 -2.08
CA ARG A 600 -18.68 -2.93 -1.81
C ARG A 600 -20.20 -2.88 -1.76
N ALA A 601 -20.76 -1.89 -1.07
CA ALA A 601 -22.19 -1.67 -1.01
C ALA A 601 -22.82 -1.40 -2.40
N GLY A 602 -22.03 -0.90 -3.37
CA GLY A 602 -22.47 -0.76 -4.76
C GLY A 602 -22.75 -2.09 -5.47
N PHE A 603 -22.18 -3.20 -4.96
CA PHE A 603 -22.26 -4.54 -5.52
C PHE A 603 -22.95 -5.56 -4.60
N ASN A 604 -23.24 -5.20 -3.34
CA ASN A 604 -23.68 -6.13 -2.30
C ASN A 604 -22.70 -7.30 -2.14
N PHE A 605 -21.42 -6.95 -2.04
CA PHE A 605 -20.29 -7.89 -2.17
C PHE A 605 -19.36 -7.87 -0.96
#